data_AF-A0A518ITN2-F1
#
_entry.id   AF-A0A518ITN2-F1
#
_cell.length_a   1.000
_cell.length_b   1.000
_cell.length_c   1.000
_cell.angle_alpha   90.00
_cell.angle_beta   90.00
_cell.angle_gamma   90.00
#
_symmetry.space_group_name_H-M   'P 1'
#
loop_
_entity.id
_entity.type
_entity.pdbx_description
1 polymer ?
#
loop_
_entity_poly.entity_id
_entity_poly.type
_entity_poly.pdbx_seq_one_letter_code
_entity_poly.pdbx_strand_id
1 'polypeptide(L)'
;MSEMHQLLGLDPRIERPNAYQIFGLEVLESDDATIRAAIRTRIASLKAAKESADPTAWAQAAKSVNKAQQILGDPEQKGKYDSRLRSTFDSMAVGETQPAVATVGAATGAAAGATDPLAGWLPEGDPFASFDMAAAFEALSSDPEQIDQEIEETLEMVDDDLEPIEEENPFGQTAATAVISDAIVDTPKTRVRRKRGLPIAGIFMTLFVLGLFGAMGYCVKLLMDREKDHAAQIAQTRPAAPAAAPAAAPQRPRDNVMGDLLPEGSPTQSTVEDSGIQMGVLLTNDGPVPDGGMGGMMANQNNMDNMSPSMDMNQPMNSGPPMEMTTVEEIPMAEDPKPATPSEPEAPSAAMVQAATAATKQARDAIAAGDWDQMMPLAEKAYDLAQTADQKQSAAARRRLVHYAGEYQAAIDRTLAQPLDTLEIREGLKVAVVEVTPTELTLRLPGRNKTYPRATLPAVVASALAPLSLPKDEALLTAFRAAWLCVQKDSRPADREAAFKDWQRVAGQSADADVTGLEAEVKAIFP
;
A
#
# COMPACT_ATOMS: atom_id res chain seq x y z
N MET A 1 -2.52 -22.44 6.01
CA MET A 1 -1.22 -21.96 6.51
C MET A 1 -0.16 -22.66 5.68
N SER A 2 0.77 -21.95 5.05
CA SER A 2 1.81 -22.61 4.26
C SER A 2 2.78 -23.32 5.20
N GLU A 3 2.94 -24.64 5.03
CA GLU A 3 3.89 -25.47 5.80
C GLU A 3 5.34 -24.96 5.66
N MET A 4 5.64 -24.24 4.57
CA MET A 4 6.91 -23.52 4.38
C MET A 4 7.24 -22.56 5.54
N HIS A 5 6.26 -21.78 6.03
CA HIS A 5 6.48 -20.82 7.13
C HIS A 5 6.82 -21.53 8.43
N GLN A 6 6.19 -22.69 8.68
CA GLN A 6 6.47 -23.50 9.86
C GLN A 6 7.89 -24.10 9.81
N LEU A 7 8.33 -24.58 8.64
CA LEU A 7 9.68 -25.12 8.45
C LEU A 7 10.78 -24.07 8.62
N LEU A 8 10.52 -22.84 8.19
CA LEU A 8 11.46 -21.72 8.33
C LEU A 8 11.35 -21.00 9.69
N GLY A 9 10.38 -21.36 10.54
CA GLY A 9 10.10 -20.66 11.79
C GLY A 9 9.71 -19.19 11.57
N LEU A 10 9.06 -18.89 10.44
CA LEU A 10 8.60 -17.56 10.09
C LEU A 10 7.18 -17.32 10.61
N ASP A 11 6.88 -16.07 10.93
CA ASP A 11 5.52 -15.67 11.26
C ASP A 11 4.59 -15.93 10.05
N PRO A 12 3.48 -16.67 10.22
CA PRO A 12 2.55 -16.99 9.14
C PRO A 12 1.88 -15.75 8.53
N ARG A 13 1.95 -14.58 9.17
CA ARG A 13 1.43 -13.30 8.64
C ARG A 13 2.31 -12.72 7.54
N ILE A 14 3.57 -13.14 7.43
CA ILE A 14 4.51 -12.61 6.44
C ILE A 14 4.38 -13.39 5.14
N GLU A 15 3.54 -12.92 4.21
CA GLU A 15 3.35 -13.60 2.92
C GLU A 15 4.63 -13.67 2.06
N ARG A 16 5.53 -12.68 2.20
CA ARG A 16 6.77 -12.56 1.42
C ARG A 16 7.96 -12.21 2.32
N PRO A 17 8.65 -13.20 2.92
CA PRO A 17 9.76 -12.94 3.81
C PRO A 17 10.97 -12.36 3.06
N ASN A 18 11.65 -11.41 3.70
CA ASN A 18 12.93 -10.86 3.26
C ASN A 18 14.06 -11.91 3.43
N ALA A 19 15.13 -11.81 2.62
CA ALA A 19 16.33 -12.64 2.76
C ALA A 19 16.88 -12.67 4.22
N TYR A 20 16.90 -11.54 4.92
CA TYR A 20 17.31 -11.48 6.33
C TYR A 20 16.35 -12.27 7.24
N GLN A 21 15.04 -12.14 7.01
CA GLN A 21 14.01 -12.80 7.81
C GLN A 21 14.04 -14.32 7.66
N ILE A 22 14.33 -14.84 6.45
CA ILE A 22 14.48 -16.28 6.20
C ILE A 22 15.54 -16.89 7.13
N PHE A 23 16.61 -16.16 7.44
CA PHE A 23 17.66 -16.59 8.37
C PHE A 23 17.42 -16.17 9.82
N GLY A 24 16.34 -15.45 10.13
CA GLY A 24 16.07 -14.92 11.47
C GLY A 24 17.04 -13.80 11.89
N LEU A 25 17.62 -13.09 10.91
CA LEU A 25 18.53 -11.98 11.12
C LEU A 25 17.77 -10.65 11.23
N GLU A 26 18.37 -9.67 11.89
CA GLU A 26 17.88 -8.30 11.87
C GLU A 26 18.02 -7.70 10.46
N VAL A 27 17.08 -6.84 10.08
CA VAL A 27 17.07 -6.23 8.75
C VAL A 27 18.26 -5.27 8.64
N LEU A 28 19.08 -5.44 7.59
CA LEU A 28 20.35 -4.72 7.37
C LEU A 28 21.49 -5.11 8.33
N GLU A 29 21.49 -6.36 8.82
CA GLU A 29 22.64 -6.93 9.51
C GLU A 29 23.94 -6.71 8.71
N SER A 30 24.96 -6.21 9.40
CA SER A 30 26.22 -5.78 8.78
C SER A 30 27.38 -6.71 9.11
N ASP A 31 27.25 -7.55 10.15
CA ASP A 31 28.29 -8.50 10.51
C ASP A 31 28.21 -9.78 9.66
N ASP A 32 29.19 -9.94 8.76
CA ASP A 32 29.31 -11.10 7.87
C ASP A 32 29.47 -12.42 8.64
N ALA A 33 30.10 -12.39 9.82
CA ALA A 33 30.25 -13.59 10.64
C ALA A 33 28.90 -14.08 11.18
N THR A 34 28.08 -13.15 11.69
CA THR A 34 26.71 -13.42 12.12
C THR A 34 25.83 -13.92 10.97
N ILE A 35 25.94 -13.31 9.79
CA ILE A 35 25.20 -13.74 8.59
C ILE A 35 25.56 -15.19 8.21
N ARG A 36 26.86 -15.52 8.12
CA ARG A 36 27.32 -16.88 7.78
C ARG A 36 26.88 -17.90 8.84
N ALA A 37 26.96 -17.55 10.12
CA ALA A 37 26.52 -18.42 11.21
C ALA A 37 25.01 -18.73 11.14
N ALA A 38 24.19 -17.72 10.85
CA ALA A 38 22.75 -17.89 10.69
C ALA A 38 22.39 -18.73 9.45
N ILE A 39 23.08 -18.53 8.33
CA ILE A 39 22.93 -19.35 7.11
C ILE A 39 23.20 -20.83 7.43
N ARG A 40 24.34 -21.15 8.06
CA ARG A 40 24.68 -22.55 8.43
C ARG A 40 23.63 -23.16 9.34
N THR A 41 23.21 -22.43 10.37
CA THR A 41 22.21 -22.90 11.34
C THR A 41 20.88 -23.21 10.64
N ARG A 42 20.44 -22.33 9.73
CA ARG A 42 19.19 -22.52 9.00
C ARG A 42 19.26 -23.69 8.01
N ILE A 43 20.37 -23.85 7.29
CA ILE A 43 20.56 -24.99 6.38
C ILE A 43 20.60 -26.30 7.17
N ALA A 44 21.29 -26.35 8.31
CA ALA A 44 21.32 -27.54 9.17
C ALA A 44 19.92 -27.91 9.69
N SER A 45 19.15 -26.92 10.15
CA SER A 45 17.75 -27.07 10.54
C SER A 45 16.89 -27.63 9.40
N LEU A 46 17.05 -27.09 8.19
CA LEU A 46 16.27 -27.52 7.03
C LEU A 46 16.64 -28.95 6.59
N LYS A 47 17.93 -29.31 6.65
CA LYS A 47 18.40 -30.68 6.38
C LYS A 47 17.84 -31.68 7.40
N ALA A 48 17.86 -31.33 8.69
CA ALA A 48 17.27 -32.17 9.74
C ALA A 48 15.76 -32.37 9.57
N ALA A 49 15.04 -31.37 9.05
CA ALA A 49 13.61 -31.45 8.81
C ALA A 49 13.23 -32.27 7.56
N LYS A 50 14.17 -32.59 6.66
CA LYS A 50 13.92 -33.20 5.34
C LYS A 50 13.10 -34.48 5.39
N GLU A 51 13.39 -35.37 6.34
CA GLU A 51 12.70 -36.67 6.45
C GLU A 51 11.29 -36.56 7.03
N SER A 52 11.00 -35.48 7.77
CA SER A 52 9.74 -35.28 8.48
C SER A 52 8.78 -34.30 7.81
N ALA A 53 9.28 -33.49 6.88
CA ALA A 53 8.53 -32.44 6.21
C ALA A 53 7.83 -32.94 4.94
N ASP A 54 6.75 -32.27 4.55
CA ASP A 54 6.18 -32.48 3.21
C ASP A 54 7.23 -32.16 2.13
N PRO A 55 7.46 -33.04 1.13
CA PRO A 55 8.49 -32.85 0.13
C PRO A 55 8.32 -31.56 -0.68
N THR A 56 7.07 -31.13 -0.92
CA THR A 56 6.80 -29.91 -1.71
C THR A 56 7.06 -28.65 -0.88
N ALA A 57 6.62 -28.63 0.38
CA ALA A 57 6.90 -27.55 1.31
C ALA A 57 8.41 -27.42 1.59
N TRP A 58 9.11 -28.55 1.76
CA TRP A 58 10.55 -28.59 1.94
C TRP A 58 11.31 -28.05 0.73
N ALA A 59 10.95 -28.47 -0.49
CA ALA A 59 11.58 -27.98 -1.72
C ALA A 59 11.39 -26.47 -1.90
N GLN A 60 10.20 -25.94 -1.57
CA GLN A 60 9.95 -24.49 -1.59
C GLN A 60 10.81 -23.75 -0.57
N ALA A 61 10.88 -24.26 0.67
CA ALA A 61 11.73 -23.70 1.71
C ALA A 61 13.22 -23.72 1.30
N ALA A 62 13.71 -24.84 0.76
CA ALA A 62 15.07 -24.98 0.26
C ALA A 62 15.41 -23.99 -0.85
N LYS A 63 14.52 -23.84 -1.84
CA LYS A 63 14.67 -22.85 -2.92
C LYS A 63 14.73 -21.41 -2.39
N SER A 64 13.92 -21.08 -1.39
CA SER A 64 13.94 -19.75 -0.75
C SER A 64 15.22 -19.50 0.04
N VAL A 65 15.73 -20.51 0.76
CA VAL A 65 16.99 -20.44 1.52
C VAL A 65 18.19 -20.29 0.60
N ASN A 66 18.29 -21.06 -0.49
CA ASN A 66 19.38 -20.94 -1.46
C ASN A 66 19.42 -19.55 -2.11
N LYS A 67 18.26 -19.01 -2.48
CA LYS A 67 18.18 -17.67 -3.06
C LYS A 67 18.61 -16.59 -2.06
N ALA A 68 18.16 -16.70 -0.81
CA ALA A 68 18.56 -15.77 0.24
C ALA A 68 20.06 -15.87 0.55
N GLN A 69 20.63 -17.08 0.53
CA GLN A 69 22.07 -17.33 0.67
C GLN A 69 22.88 -16.68 -0.45
N GLN A 70 22.44 -16.77 -1.71
CA GLN A 70 23.12 -16.12 -2.84
C GLN A 70 23.15 -14.59 -2.69
N ILE A 71 22.02 -14.00 -2.25
CA ILE A 71 21.92 -12.54 -2.06
C ILE A 71 22.82 -12.06 -0.91
N LEU A 72 22.82 -12.77 0.23
CA LEU A 72 23.55 -12.36 1.42
C LEU A 72 25.01 -12.82 1.44
N GLY A 73 25.35 -13.87 0.69
CA GLY A 73 26.70 -14.44 0.61
C GLY A 73 27.63 -13.66 -0.33
N ASP A 74 27.08 -12.98 -1.34
CA ASP A 74 27.83 -12.09 -2.22
C ASP A 74 27.75 -10.64 -1.72
N PRO A 75 28.89 -10.01 -1.32
CA PRO A 75 28.88 -8.64 -0.80
C PRO A 75 28.34 -7.61 -1.79
N GLU A 76 28.50 -7.81 -3.10
CA GLU A 76 27.94 -6.89 -4.10
C GLU A 76 26.41 -7.01 -4.19
N GLN A 77 25.87 -8.23 -4.14
CA GLN A 77 24.43 -8.45 -4.16
C GLN A 77 23.78 -7.97 -2.88
N LYS A 78 24.40 -8.23 -1.73
CA LYS A 78 24.00 -7.72 -0.43
C LYS A 78 23.93 -6.19 -0.44
N GLY A 79 24.97 -5.51 -0.92
CA GLY A 79 24.98 -4.04 -1.00
C GLY A 79 23.86 -3.46 -1.87
N LYS A 80 23.57 -4.09 -3.03
CA LYS A 80 22.43 -3.70 -3.89
C LYS A 80 21.10 -3.94 -3.21
N TYR A 81 20.95 -5.07 -2.52
CA TYR A 81 19.75 -5.43 -1.79
C TYR A 81 19.49 -4.48 -0.62
N ASP A 82 20.51 -4.19 0.17
CA ASP A 82 20.46 -3.27 1.31
C ASP A 82 20.10 -1.85 0.86
N SER A 83 20.65 -1.40 -0.27
CA SER A 83 20.29 -0.09 -0.85
C SER A 83 18.81 -0.03 -1.20
N ARG A 84 18.25 -1.08 -1.81
CA ARG A 84 16.81 -1.13 -2.13
C ARG A 84 15.94 -1.17 -0.89
N LEU A 85 16.34 -1.94 0.13
CA LEU A 85 15.62 -1.96 1.40
C LEU A 85 15.62 -0.58 2.05
N ARG A 86 16.78 0.10 2.10
CA ARG A 86 16.87 1.48 2.58
C ARG A 86 15.99 2.44 1.78
N SER A 87 16.00 2.37 0.45
CA SER A 87 15.10 3.20 -0.38
C SER A 87 13.62 2.92 -0.11
N THR A 88 13.25 1.67 0.18
CA THR A 88 11.88 1.30 0.53
C THR A 88 11.50 1.85 1.90
N PHE A 89 12.40 1.75 2.89
CA PHE A 89 12.20 2.33 4.21
C PHE A 89 12.19 3.86 4.17
N ASP A 90 13.04 4.49 3.37
CA ASP A 90 13.09 5.94 3.17
C ASP A 90 11.84 6.42 2.44
N SER A 91 11.37 5.73 1.41
CA SER A 91 10.11 6.08 0.72
C SER A 91 8.89 5.93 1.63
N MET A 92 8.95 5.02 2.61
CA MET A 92 7.92 4.89 3.64
C MET A 92 8.08 5.92 4.77
N ALA A 93 9.32 6.27 5.14
CA ALA A 93 9.64 7.21 6.21
C ALA A 93 9.49 8.66 5.76
N VAL A 94 9.67 8.93 4.47
CA VAL A 94 9.53 10.23 3.84
C VAL A 94 8.23 10.21 3.03
N GLY A 95 7.10 10.31 3.72
CA GLY A 95 5.94 11.00 3.17
C GLY A 95 6.32 12.47 2.94
N GLU A 96 7.10 12.71 1.89
CA GLU A 96 7.69 14.01 1.54
C GLU A 96 6.56 14.93 1.10
N THR A 97 6.28 15.90 1.96
CA THR A 97 5.71 17.19 1.57
C THR A 97 6.54 17.75 0.43
N GLN A 98 6.07 17.55 -0.80
CA GLN A 98 6.60 18.19 -1.98
C GLN A 98 6.63 19.71 -1.71
N PRO A 99 7.79 20.39 -1.76
CA PRO A 99 7.85 21.83 -1.54
C PRO A 99 7.00 22.49 -2.62
N ALA A 100 5.96 23.20 -2.17
CA ALA A 100 5.06 23.97 -3.02
C ALA A 100 5.90 24.91 -3.89
N VAL A 101 6.04 24.55 -5.17
CA VAL A 101 6.62 25.45 -6.16
C VAL A 101 5.61 26.57 -6.35
N ALA A 102 5.98 27.76 -5.88
CA ALA A 102 5.18 28.96 -5.99
C ALA A 102 4.84 29.24 -7.46
N THR A 103 3.58 29.06 -7.84
CA THR A 103 3.00 29.53 -9.09
C THR A 103 2.93 31.05 -9.08
N VAL A 104 3.77 31.68 -9.91
CA VAL A 104 3.64 33.09 -10.31
C VAL A 104 2.92 33.14 -11.66
N GLY A 105 1.75 33.79 -11.67
CA GLY A 105 1.34 34.72 -12.73
C GLY A 105 0.94 34.16 -14.10
N ALA A 106 -0.35 34.24 -14.38
CA ALA A 106 -0.98 34.03 -15.68
C ALA A 106 -0.46 34.96 -16.80
N ALA A 107 -0.35 34.42 -18.02
CA ALA A 107 -0.55 35.16 -19.26
C ALA A 107 -1.15 34.23 -20.33
N THR A 108 -2.22 34.72 -20.94
CA THR A 108 -3.00 34.16 -22.06
C THR A 108 -2.18 33.95 -23.33
N GLY A 109 -2.40 32.82 -24.04
CA GLY A 109 -1.91 32.60 -25.40
C GLY A 109 -2.33 31.24 -25.98
N ALA A 110 -2.82 31.24 -27.21
CA ALA A 110 -3.56 30.17 -27.86
C ALA A 110 -2.74 28.98 -28.40
N ALA A 111 -3.42 27.82 -28.47
CA ALA A 111 -3.37 26.74 -29.47
C ALA A 111 -2.01 26.26 -30.06
N ALA A 112 -1.65 25.01 -29.77
CA ALA A 112 -1.54 23.88 -30.73
C ALA A 112 -0.52 22.82 -30.26
N GLY A 113 -0.97 21.56 -30.23
CA GLY A 113 -0.18 20.32 -30.34
C GLY A 113 1.07 20.17 -29.48
N ALA A 114 0.95 19.50 -28.32
CA ALA A 114 2.10 19.07 -27.53
C ALA A 114 2.07 17.55 -27.32
N THR A 115 2.96 16.86 -28.04
CA THR A 115 3.48 15.54 -27.70
C THR A 115 4.18 15.61 -26.34
N ASP A 116 3.81 14.68 -25.46
CA ASP A 116 4.30 14.55 -24.09
C ASP A 116 5.84 14.41 -24.02
N PRO A 117 6.57 15.42 -23.50
CA PRO A 117 8.02 15.39 -23.40
C PRO A 117 8.55 14.53 -22.24
N LEU A 118 7.68 13.90 -21.44
CA LEU A 118 8.07 12.99 -20.35
C LEU A 118 8.02 11.51 -20.71
N ALA A 119 7.41 11.13 -21.84
CA ALA A 119 7.28 9.73 -22.25
C ALA A 119 8.63 9.03 -22.55
N GLY A 120 9.73 9.78 -22.73
CA GLY A 120 11.06 9.23 -23.00
C GLY A 120 11.95 9.02 -21.77
N TRP A 121 11.47 9.32 -20.56
CA TRP A 121 12.26 9.27 -19.31
C TRP A 121 11.90 8.10 -18.38
N LEU A 122 10.82 7.36 -18.65
CA LEU A 122 10.54 6.14 -17.91
C LEU A 122 11.23 4.95 -18.60
N PRO A 123 12.03 4.13 -17.87
CA PRO A 123 12.49 2.86 -18.41
C PRO A 123 11.29 1.99 -18.79
N GLU A 124 11.27 1.44 -20.01
CA GLU A 124 10.16 0.62 -20.56
C GLU A 124 9.97 -0.75 -19.86
N GLY A 125 10.64 -0.98 -18.72
CA GLY A 125 10.51 -2.19 -17.94
C GLY A 125 10.23 -1.88 -16.47
N ASP A 126 9.27 -2.57 -15.89
CA ASP A 126 9.04 -2.60 -14.45
C ASP A 126 10.34 -3.04 -13.74
N PRO A 127 10.99 -2.15 -12.95
CA PRO A 127 12.22 -2.51 -12.23
C PRO A 127 11.99 -3.60 -11.17
N PHE A 128 10.73 -3.94 -10.86
CA PHE A 128 10.35 -5.02 -9.95
C PHE A 128 10.04 -6.36 -10.66
N ALA A 129 9.83 -6.38 -11.98
CA ALA A 129 9.51 -7.60 -12.72
C ALA A 129 10.67 -8.62 -12.75
N SER A 130 11.91 -8.17 -12.53
CA SER A 130 13.08 -9.06 -12.49
C SER A 130 13.15 -9.97 -11.25
N PHE A 131 12.30 -9.75 -10.24
CA PHE A 131 12.26 -10.58 -9.03
C PHE A 131 10.84 -10.82 -8.52
N ASP A 132 9.88 -11.07 -9.42
CA ASP A 132 8.69 -11.79 -9.01
C ASP A 132 9.10 -13.21 -8.60
N MET A 133 9.18 -13.44 -7.28
CA MET A 133 9.48 -14.77 -6.74
C MET A 133 8.47 -15.79 -7.23
N ALA A 134 7.21 -15.41 -7.47
CA ALA A 134 6.19 -16.32 -8.01
C ALA A 134 6.49 -16.70 -9.47
N ALA A 135 6.82 -15.73 -10.33
CA ALA A 135 7.20 -16.00 -11.73
C ALA A 135 8.52 -16.78 -11.87
N ALA A 136 9.51 -16.52 -11.00
CA ALA A 136 10.74 -17.32 -10.92
C ALA A 136 10.50 -18.71 -10.27
N PHE A 137 9.46 -18.85 -9.44
CA PHE A 137 9.01 -20.14 -8.92
C PHE A 137 8.45 -21.01 -10.05
N GLU A 138 7.72 -20.40 -10.98
CA GLU A 138 7.09 -21.05 -12.14
C GLU A 138 8.06 -21.34 -13.28
N ALA A 139 9.07 -20.48 -13.51
CA ALA A 139 10.08 -20.65 -14.57
C ALA A 139 11.18 -21.70 -14.27
N LEU A 140 11.28 -22.17 -13.02
CA LEU A 140 12.29 -23.14 -12.56
C LEU A 140 11.62 -24.40 -11.99
N SER A 141 10.69 -25.00 -12.76
CA SER A 141 10.20 -26.35 -12.48
C SER A 141 11.27 -27.39 -12.87
N SER A 142 12.36 -27.43 -12.12
CA SER A 142 13.37 -28.49 -12.22
C SER A 142 13.00 -29.65 -11.30
N ASP A 143 13.44 -30.83 -11.72
CA ASP A 143 13.35 -32.11 -11.02
C ASP A 143 13.85 -31.98 -9.56
N PRO A 144 13.09 -32.39 -8.53
CA PRO A 144 13.50 -32.28 -7.13
C PRO A 144 14.85 -32.95 -6.80
N GLU A 145 15.26 -33.98 -7.55
CA GLU A 145 16.57 -34.63 -7.37
C GLU A 145 17.75 -33.72 -7.74
N GLN A 146 17.55 -32.72 -8.61
CA GLN A 146 18.62 -31.81 -9.02
C GLN A 146 18.90 -30.74 -7.96
N ILE A 147 17.86 -30.34 -7.21
CA ILE A 147 17.98 -29.38 -6.10
C ILE A 147 18.81 -29.99 -4.96
N ASP A 148 18.65 -31.28 -4.71
CA ASP A 148 19.43 -32.00 -3.70
C ASP A 148 20.94 -32.00 -4.02
N GLN A 149 21.31 -32.24 -5.28
CA GLN A 149 22.71 -32.22 -5.72
C GLN A 149 23.32 -30.82 -5.66
N GLU A 150 22.56 -29.79 -6.06
CA GLU A 150 23.05 -28.41 -6.08
C GLU A 150 23.27 -27.86 -4.66
N ILE A 151 22.40 -28.24 -3.70
CA ILE A 151 22.55 -27.90 -2.27
C ILE A 151 23.76 -28.61 -1.65
N GLU A 152 24.00 -29.87 -2.01
CA GLU A 152 25.14 -30.63 -1.50
C GLU A 152 26.47 -30.06 -2.04
N GLU A 153 26.52 -29.73 -3.33
CA GLU A 153 27.68 -29.10 -3.97
C GLU A 153 27.97 -27.68 -3.43
N THR A 154 26.94 -26.85 -3.18
CA THR A 154 27.17 -25.53 -2.56
C THR A 154 27.62 -25.63 -1.11
N LEU A 155 27.26 -26.69 -0.39
CA LEU A 155 27.70 -26.86 1.00
C LEU A 155 29.15 -27.30 1.09
N GLU A 156 29.58 -28.22 0.22
CA GLU A 156 30.98 -28.68 0.13
C GLU A 156 31.94 -27.53 -0.22
N MET A 157 31.50 -26.57 -1.04
CA MET A 157 32.30 -25.39 -1.37
C MET A 157 32.42 -24.36 -0.23
N VAL A 158 31.52 -24.36 0.76
CA VAL A 158 31.56 -23.40 1.88
C VAL A 158 32.46 -23.86 3.02
N ASP A 159 32.71 -25.17 3.14
CA ASP A 159 33.61 -25.73 4.16
C ASP A 159 35.10 -25.69 3.77
N ASP A 160 35.43 -25.55 2.48
CA ASP A 160 36.82 -25.60 1.98
C ASP A 160 37.63 -24.29 2.20
N ASP A 161 36.99 -23.19 2.61
CA ASP A 161 37.61 -21.85 2.73
C ASP A 161 37.80 -21.39 4.19
N LEU A 162 37.68 -22.32 5.15
CA LEU A 162 37.97 -22.08 6.56
C LEU A 162 38.97 -23.13 7.04
N GLU A 163 40.27 -22.78 6.95
CA GLU A 163 41.28 -23.49 7.72
C GLU A 163 40.83 -23.55 9.20
N PRO A 164 40.90 -24.72 9.85
CA PRO A 164 40.56 -24.84 11.25
C PRO A 164 41.47 -23.89 12.01
N ILE A 165 40.88 -22.88 12.65
CA ILE A 165 41.58 -22.10 13.68
C ILE A 165 41.90 -23.13 14.77
N GLU A 166 43.15 -23.61 14.78
CA GLU A 166 43.69 -24.42 15.87
C GLU A 166 43.63 -23.55 17.14
N GLU A 167 42.53 -23.70 17.89
CA GLU A 167 42.50 -23.29 19.28
C GLU A 167 43.51 -24.16 20.03
N GLU A 168 44.72 -23.64 20.18
CA GLU A 168 45.71 -24.13 21.14
C GLU A 168 45.04 -24.20 22.51
N ASN A 169 44.71 -25.42 22.93
CA ASN A 169 44.17 -25.73 24.24
C ASN A 169 45.37 -26.04 25.17
N PRO A 170 45.78 -25.15 26.10
CA PRO A 170 47.04 -25.30 26.84
C PRO A 170 46.95 -26.18 28.09
N PHE A 171 45.95 -27.07 28.21
CA PHE A 171 45.87 -28.00 29.34
C PHE A 171 45.50 -29.40 28.86
N GLY A 172 46.51 -30.28 28.84
CA GLY A 172 46.37 -31.67 28.41
C GLY A 172 45.66 -32.57 29.42
N GLN A 173 45.15 -33.70 28.93
CA GLN A 173 45.36 -35.00 29.57
C GLN A 173 45.05 -36.15 28.60
N THR A 174 45.94 -37.14 28.70
CA THR A 174 46.03 -38.45 28.06
C THR A 174 44.77 -39.31 28.11
N ALA A 175 44.50 -40.09 27.06
CA ALA A 175 44.49 -41.55 27.13
C ALA A 175 44.24 -42.20 25.75
N ALA A 176 45.04 -43.23 25.46
CA ALA A 176 44.96 -44.06 24.28
C ALA A 176 43.81 -45.07 24.35
N THR A 177 43.20 -45.38 23.20
CA THR A 177 42.66 -46.72 22.93
C THR A 177 42.68 -47.00 21.44
N ALA A 178 42.93 -48.27 21.13
CA ALA A 178 43.38 -48.76 19.85
C ALA A 178 42.32 -49.67 19.19
N VAL A 179 42.45 -49.83 17.86
CA VAL A 179 42.01 -50.95 17.01
C VAL A 179 40.49 -51.15 16.86
N ILE A 180 40.00 -51.15 15.61
CA ILE A 180 39.60 -52.35 14.83
C ILE A 180 39.18 -51.88 13.44
N SER A 181 39.94 -52.35 12.44
CA SER A 181 39.55 -52.35 11.04
C SER A 181 38.55 -53.47 10.81
N ASP A 182 37.46 -53.18 10.09
CA ASP A 182 36.70 -54.25 9.45
C ASP A 182 36.26 -53.84 8.04
N ALA A 183 36.33 -54.83 7.16
CA ALA A 183 36.33 -54.71 5.71
C ALA A 183 34.95 -55.01 5.13
N ILE A 184 34.44 -54.18 4.21
CA ILE A 184 33.26 -54.52 3.40
C ILE A 184 33.42 -54.07 1.94
N VAL A 185 33.75 -55.07 1.12
CA VAL A 185 33.20 -55.43 -0.21
C VAL A 185 33.15 -54.35 -1.31
N ASP A 186 34.15 -54.41 -2.19
CA ASP A 186 34.09 -53.91 -3.57
C ASP A 186 33.12 -54.73 -4.44
N THR A 187 32.25 -54.05 -5.21
CA THR A 187 31.55 -54.66 -6.36
C THR A 187 31.85 -53.89 -7.65
N PRO A 188 32.04 -54.59 -8.80
CA PRO A 188 32.62 -54.01 -10.01
C PRO A 188 31.63 -53.19 -10.85
N LYS A 189 32.08 -51.98 -11.21
CA LYS A 189 31.41 -50.96 -12.02
C LYS A 189 31.34 -51.38 -13.51
N THR A 190 30.14 -51.65 -14.04
CA THR A 190 29.90 -51.92 -15.47
C THR A 190 29.89 -50.62 -16.28
N ARG A 191 30.89 -50.47 -17.16
CA ARG A 191 31.14 -49.29 -18.00
C ARG A 191 30.36 -49.38 -19.32
N VAL A 192 29.21 -48.72 -19.42
CA VAL A 192 28.45 -48.61 -20.68
C VAL A 192 29.01 -47.47 -21.54
N ARG A 193 29.63 -47.84 -22.66
CA ARG A 193 30.26 -46.94 -23.64
C ARG A 193 29.18 -46.36 -24.57
N ARG A 194 28.65 -45.17 -24.26
CA ARG A 194 27.76 -44.43 -25.19
C ARG A 194 28.59 -43.69 -26.25
N LYS A 195 28.18 -43.83 -27.51
CA LYS A 195 28.82 -43.29 -28.71
C LYS A 195 28.64 -41.76 -28.77
N ARG A 196 29.75 -41.04 -28.97
CA ARG A 196 29.79 -39.58 -29.24
C ARG A 196 29.20 -39.29 -30.63
N GLY A 197 28.06 -38.60 -30.67
CA GLY A 197 27.57 -37.91 -31.87
C GLY A 197 28.23 -36.52 -31.99
N LEU A 198 28.49 -36.06 -33.21
CA LEU A 198 29.15 -34.78 -33.49
C LEU A 198 28.30 -33.57 -33.03
N PRO A 199 28.93 -32.49 -32.52
CA PRO A 199 28.23 -31.35 -31.93
C PRO A 199 27.79 -30.32 -32.99
N ILE A 200 26.79 -30.67 -33.80
CA ILE A 200 26.20 -29.70 -34.76
C ILE A 200 25.39 -28.61 -34.02
N ALA A 201 24.88 -28.91 -32.82
CA ALA A 201 24.12 -27.95 -32.01
C ALA A 201 24.93 -26.74 -31.51
N GLY A 202 26.26 -26.89 -31.34
CA GLY A 202 27.11 -25.79 -30.84
C GLY A 202 27.29 -24.64 -31.82
N ILE A 203 27.18 -24.89 -33.13
CA ILE A 203 27.39 -23.88 -34.18
C ILE A 203 26.17 -22.93 -34.29
N PHE A 204 24.96 -23.43 -34.04
CA PHE A 204 23.76 -22.58 -34.06
C PHE A 204 23.71 -21.63 -32.85
N MET A 205 24.18 -22.08 -31.68
CA MET A 205 24.20 -21.25 -30.48
C MET A 205 25.21 -20.09 -30.61
N THR A 206 26.39 -20.34 -31.19
CA THR A 206 27.39 -19.28 -31.40
C THR A 206 26.94 -18.25 -32.43
N LEU A 207 26.27 -18.68 -33.51
CA LEU A 207 25.68 -17.75 -34.49
C LEU A 207 24.55 -16.90 -33.89
N PHE A 208 23.74 -17.47 -32.99
CA PHE A 208 22.68 -16.73 -32.29
C PHE A 208 23.24 -15.65 -31.36
N VAL A 209 24.28 -15.98 -30.58
CA VAL A 209 24.95 -15.02 -29.69
C VAL A 209 25.60 -13.88 -30.50
N LEU A 210 26.24 -14.18 -31.63
CA LEU A 210 26.82 -13.15 -32.52
C LEU A 210 25.74 -12.23 -33.12
N GLY A 211 24.56 -12.76 -33.43
CA GLY A 211 23.41 -11.98 -33.89
C GLY A 211 22.91 -10.98 -32.84
N LEU A 212 22.86 -11.40 -31.57
CA LEU A 212 22.48 -10.53 -30.45
C LEU A 212 23.45 -9.36 -30.25
N PHE A 213 24.77 -9.60 -30.34
CA PHE A 213 25.76 -8.53 -30.26
C PHE A 213 25.67 -7.56 -31.45
N GLY A 214 25.37 -8.05 -32.66
CA GLY A 214 25.11 -7.21 -33.82
C GLY A 214 23.90 -6.30 -33.65
N ALA A 215 22.79 -6.84 -33.13
CA ALA A 215 21.58 -6.08 -32.85
C ALA A 215 21.80 -5.00 -31.77
N MET A 216 22.53 -5.34 -30.71
CA MET A 216 22.86 -4.41 -29.64
C MET A 216 23.78 -3.27 -30.13
N GLY A 217 24.78 -3.59 -30.96
CA GLY A 217 25.63 -2.57 -31.61
C GLY A 217 24.86 -1.64 -32.56
N TYR A 218 23.86 -2.17 -33.28
CA TYR A 218 22.98 -1.36 -34.12
C TYR A 218 22.08 -0.41 -33.31
N CYS A 219 21.58 -0.85 -32.15
CA CYS A 219 20.81 0.01 -31.24
C CYS A 219 21.65 1.17 -30.69
N VAL A 220 22.91 0.92 -30.30
CA VAL A 220 23.83 1.99 -29.84
C VAL A 220 24.11 3.00 -30.96
N LYS A 221 24.26 2.54 -32.20
CA LYS A 221 24.44 3.44 -33.35
C LYS A 221 23.22 4.34 -33.56
N LEU A 222 22.00 3.80 -33.45
CA LEU A 222 20.76 4.59 -33.58
C LEU A 222 20.64 5.66 -32.48
N LEU A 223 21.10 5.37 -31.26
CA LEU A 223 21.13 6.35 -30.17
C LEU A 223 22.14 7.48 -30.45
N MET A 224 23.34 7.15 -30.96
CA MET A 224 24.34 8.16 -31.30
C MET A 224 23.93 9.05 -32.48
N ASP A 225 23.26 8.50 -33.48
CA ASP A 225 22.77 9.29 -34.62
C ASP A 225 21.64 10.23 -34.17
N ARG A 226 20.77 9.78 -33.25
CA ARG A 226 19.70 10.61 -32.66
C ARG A 226 20.25 11.77 -31.82
N GLU A 227 21.38 11.59 -31.13
CA GLU A 227 22.00 12.64 -30.32
C GLU A 227 22.61 13.76 -31.18
N LYS A 228 23.18 13.40 -32.35
CA LYS A 228 23.69 14.38 -33.32
C LYS A 228 22.58 15.27 -33.90
N ASP A 229 21.41 14.68 -34.18
CA ASP A 229 20.26 15.42 -34.67
C ASP A 229 19.71 16.40 -33.63
N HIS A 230 19.71 16.00 -32.34
CA HIS A 230 19.34 16.89 -31.23
C HIS A 230 20.32 18.05 -31.05
N ALA A 231 21.63 17.80 -31.16
CA ALA A 231 22.64 18.86 -31.06
C ALA A 231 22.51 19.89 -32.20
N ALA A 232 22.17 19.45 -33.41
CA ALA A 232 21.92 20.36 -34.54
C ALA A 232 20.66 21.22 -34.35
N GLN A 233 19.62 20.70 -33.70
CA GLN A 233 18.36 21.42 -33.45
C GLN A 233 18.50 22.52 -32.37
N ILE A 234 19.33 22.29 -31.35
CA ILE A 234 19.61 23.28 -30.29
C ILE A 234 20.40 24.48 -30.83
N ALA A 235 21.22 24.28 -31.87
CA ALA A 235 21.97 25.36 -32.50
C ALA A 235 21.09 26.31 -33.37
N GLN A 236 19.90 25.87 -33.81
CA GLN A 236 19.03 26.68 -34.69
C GLN A 236 17.94 27.47 -33.96
N THR A 237 17.70 27.25 -32.67
CA THR A 237 16.55 27.82 -31.93
C THR A 237 16.89 28.99 -31.01
N ARG A 238 18.10 29.54 -31.05
CA ARG A 238 18.46 30.74 -30.26
C ARG A 238 18.52 32.01 -31.12
N PRO A 239 17.42 32.75 -31.31
CA PRO A 239 17.50 34.11 -31.83
C PRO A 239 18.22 35.01 -30.83
N ALA A 240 19.21 35.75 -31.31
CA ALA A 240 19.99 36.69 -30.51
C ALA A 240 19.11 37.85 -30.02
N ALA A 241 18.72 37.81 -28.74
CA ALA A 241 18.03 38.91 -28.08
C ALA A 241 19.04 40.02 -27.68
N PRO A 242 18.76 41.30 -27.96
CA PRO A 242 19.64 42.41 -27.60
C PRO A 242 19.65 42.64 -26.08
N ALA A 243 20.85 42.85 -25.53
CA ALA A 243 21.10 43.07 -24.12
C ALA A 243 20.43 44.37 -23.62
N ALA A 244 19.47 44.24 -22.70
CA ALA A 244 18.89 45.37 -21.98
C ALA A 244 19.76 45.74 -20.77
N ALA A 245 19.92 47.05 -20.56
CA ALA A 245 20.73 47.66 -19.50
C ALA A 245 20.17 47.39 -18.08
N PRO A 246 21.04 47.36 -17.04
CA PRO A 246 20.63 47.01 -15.68
C PRO A 246 19.75 48.10 -15.05
N ALA A 247 18.53 47.71 -14.67
CA ALA A 247 17.61 48.55 -13.90
C ALA A 247 18.03 48.63 -12.43
N ALA A 248 18.02 49.85 -11.90
CA ALA A 248 18.39 50.17 -10.52
C ALA A 248 17.45 49.53 -9.48
N ALA A 249 18.03 49.12 -8.36
CA ALA A 249 17.34 48.47 -7.25
C ALA A 249 16.26 49.37 -6.60
N PRO A 250 15.08 48.84 -6.23
CA PRO A 250 14.04 49.61 -5.56
C PRO A 250 14.44 49.91 -4.11
N GLN A 251 14.51 51.19 -3.76
CA GLN A 251 14.68 51.65 -2.39
C GLN A 251 13.40 51.42 -1.60
N ARG A 252 13.51 50.71 -0.47
CA ARG A 252 12.40 50.52 0.48
C ARG A 252 12.14 51.82 1.26
N PRO A 253 10.87 52.24 1.46
CA PRO A 253 10.54 53.36 2.32
C PRO A 253 10.93 53.04 3.77
N ARG A 254 11.71 53.94 4.40
CA ARG A 254 12.00 53.90 5.83
C ARG A 254 10.79 54.47 6.58
N ASP A 255 10.22 53.66 7.46
CA ASP A 255 9.18 54.06 8.40
C ASP A 255 9.82 54.87 9.54
N ASN A 256 9.37 56.11 9.72
CA ASN A 256 9.94 57.09 10.65
C ASN A 256 9.12 57.20 11.95
N VAL A 257 8.66 56.07 12.49
CA VAL A 257 7.89 56.05 13.75
C VAL A 257 8.41 54.95 14.67
N MET A 258 9.58 55.18 15.26
CA MET A 258 9.94 54.72 16.60
C MET A 258 11.26 55.40 16.97
N GLY A 259 11.18 56.22 17.99
CA GLY A 259 12.23 57.13 18.43
C GLY A 259 13.52 56.42 18.78
N ASP A 260 14.57 56.98 18.21
CA ASP A 260 15.94 57.04 18.69
C ASP A 260 15.98 57.30 20.21
N LEU A 261 16.35 56.28 21.00
CA LEU A 261 16.83 56.44 22.36
C LEU A 261 17.98 55.46 22.63
N LEU A 262 19.19 56.02 22.60
CA LEU A 262 20.31 55.79 23.53
C LEU A 262 21.34 54.68 23.18
N PRO A 263 22.62 54.81 23.63
CA PRO A 263 23.69 55.27 22.75
C PRO A 263 24.93 54.33 22.72
N GLU A 264 25.84 54.68 21.83
CA GLU A 264 27.19 54.10 21.67
C GLU A 264 28.00 54.03 22.98
N GLY A 265 28.66 52.88 23.17
CA GLY A 265 29.67 52.65 24.19
C GLY A 265 30.40 51.34 23.92
N SER A 266 31.54 51.44 23.23
CA SER A 266 32.45 50.36 22.82
C SER A 266 33.24 49.73 24.01
N PRO A 267 34.31 48.95 23.77
CA PRO A 267 34.36 47.48 23.76
C PRO A 267 35.24 46.91 24.90
N THR A 268 35.25 45.59 25.16
CA THR A 268 36.45 44.78 25.50
C THR A 268 36.13 43.34 25.96
N GLN A 269 36.92 42.41 25.43
CA GLN A 269 37.56 41.24 26.07
C GLN A 269 36.77 40.19 26.88
N SER A 270 36.77 38.97 26.31
CA SER A 270 37.27 37.69 26.86
C SER A 270 36.95 37.29 28.31
N THR A 271 36.32 36.12 28.47
CA THR A 271 36.71 34.94 29.31
C THR A 271 35.57 33.91 29.20
N VAL A 272 35.80 32.67 28.74
CA VAL A 272 36.32 31.48 29.48
C VAL A 272 35.36 31.04 30.60
N GLU A 273 34.90 29.78 30.48
CA GLU A 273 34.25 28.94 31.51
C GLU A 273 32.86 29.45 31.96
N ASP A 274 31.87 28.64 32.36
CA ASP A 274 31.92 27.38 33.07
C ASP A 274 30.55 26.68 32.95
N SER A 275 30.59 25.36 33.07
CA SER A 275 29.44 24.47 33.09
C SER A 275 28.75 24.57 34.44
N GLY A 276 27.44 24.75 34.47
CA GLY A 276 26.70 24.87 35.73
C GLY A 276 25.26 24.43 35.64
N ILE A 277 25.03 23.14 35.82
CA ILE A 277 23.74 22.55 36.20
C ILE A 277 23.24 23.25 37.46
N GLN A 278 22.05 23.85 37.41
CA GLN A 278 21.27 24.15 38.62
C GLN A 278 19.87 23.56 38.50
N MET A 279 19.65 22.54 39.32
CA MET A 279 18.35 22.11 39.78
C MET A 279 17.71 23.24 40.60
N GLY A 280 16.51 23.65 40.18
CA GLY A 280 15.60 24.49 40.96
C GLY A 280 14.41 23.65 41.44
N VAL A 281 14.55 23.15 42.66
CA VAL A 281 13.51 22.53 43.50
C VAL A 281 12.77 23.62 44.28
N LEU A 282 11.50 23.35 44.64
CA LEU A 282 10.62 24.03 45.61
C LEU A 282 9.87 25.29 45.14
N LEU A 283 8.53 25.18 45.03
CA LEU A 283 7.62 25.64 46.09
C LEU A 283 6.14 25.32 45.75
N THR A 284 5.56 24.56 46.67
CA THR A 284 4.13 24.41 46.98
C THR A 284 3.36 25.73 46.91
N ASN A 285 2.16 25.70 46.32
CA ASN A 285 1.16 26.74 46.56
C ASN A 285 -0.22 26.10 46.78
N ASP A 286 -0.47 25.72 48.03
CA ASP A 286 -1.79 25.53 48.61
C ASP A 286 -2.42 26.91 48.86
N GLY A 287 -3.66 27.11 48.43
CA GLY A 287 -4.45 28.31 48.76
C GLY A 287 -5.84 28.31 48.11
N PRO A 288 -6.84 28.99 48.72
CA PRO A 288 -8.02 28.32 49.26
C PRO A 288 -9.31 28.50 48.45
N VAL A 289 -10.24 27.58 48.72
CA VAL A 289 -11.64 27.55 48.30
C VAL A 289 -12.42 28.78 48.82
N PRO A 290 -13.21 29.48 47.99
CA PRO A 290 -14.36 30.23 48.48
C PRO A 290 -15.64 29.39 48.37
N ASP A 291 -16.19 29.18 49.56
CA ASP A 291 -17.53 28.71 49.88
C ASP A 291 -18.59 29.77 49.53
N GLY A 292 -19.81 29.29 49.25
CA GLY A 292 -21.04 30.08 49.04
C GLY A 292 -21.37 30.38 47.57
N GLY A 293 -22.50 29.98 46.98
CA GLY A 293 -23.79 29.60 47.55
C GLY A 293 -24.89 30.41 46.85
N MET A 294 -26.02 29.74 46.52
CA MET A 294 -27.22 30.23 45.81
C MET A 294 -27.03 30.32 44.29
N GLY A 295 -27.81 29.68 43.43
CA GLY A 295 -29.20 29.21 43.40
C GLY A 295 -29.54 29.26 41.89
N GLY A 296 -30.24 28.36 41.22
CA GLY A 296 -31.38 27.53 41.50
C GLY A 296 -31.99 27.23 40.12
N MET A 297 -32.82 26.18 40.03
CA MET A 297 -33.56 25.72 38.84
C MET A 297 -32.64 25.11 37.75
N MET A 298 -32.71 23.83 37.41
CA MET A 298 -33.90 23.00 37.19
C MET A 298 -33.66 21.56 37.65
N ALA A 299 -34.58 21.08 38.49
CA ALA A 299 -34.95 19.68 38.50
C ALA A 299 -35.65 19.37 37.17
N ASN A 300 -35.46 18.16 36.62
CA ASN A 300 -36.51 17.14 36.61
C ASN A 300 -36.28 16.11 35.46
N GLN A 301 -36.31 14.81 35.82
CA GLN A 301 -36.79 13.66 35.01
C GLN A 301 -36.07 13.33 33.68
N ASN A 302 -35.40 12.20 33.47
CA ASN A 302 -35.85 10.80 33.57
C ASN A 302 -34.59 9.90 33.43
N ASN A 303 -34.22 9.01 34.35
CA ASN A 303 -34.74 7.65 34.55
C ASN A 303 -35.51 7.04 33.35
N MET A 304 -34.79 6.40 32.42
CA MET A 304 -35.32 5.32 31.59
C MET A 304 -34.49 4.06 31.83
N ASP A 305 -34.66 3.51 33.03
CA ASP A 305 -34.59 2.07 33.24
C ASP A 305 -35.71 1.41 32.42
N ASN A 306 -35.37 0.31 31.75
CA ASN A 306 -36.24 -0.85 31.64
C ASN A 306 -37.64 -0.63 31.01
N MET A 307 -37.71 -0.54 29.69
CA MET A 307 -38.93 -0.89 28.95
C MET A 307 -38.61 -1.96 27.89
N SER A 308 -38.71 -3.22 28.31
CA SER A 308 -39.03 -4.32 27.41
C SER A 308 -40.50 -4.19 27.00
N PRO A 309 -40.84 -4.12 25.70
CA PRO A 309 -42.19 -4.42 25.27
C PRO A 309 -42.29 -5.95 25.15
N SER A 310 -42.77 -6.59 26.21
CA SER A 310 -43.42 -7.90 26.10
C SER A 310 -44.71 -7.73 25.30
N MET A 311 -44.61 -7.84 23.98
CA MET A 311 -45.76 -8.08 23.11
C MET A 311 -46.13 -9.56 23.23
N ASP A 312 -46.88 -9.85 24.29
CA ASP A 312 -47.60 -11.10 24.48
C ASP A 312 -48.72 -11.16 23.42
N MET A 313 -48.43 -11.82 22.28
CA MET A 313 -49.43 -12.12 21.27
C MET A 313 -50.32 -13.27 21.77
N ASN A 314 -51.31 -12.91 22.58
CA ASN A 314 -52.44 -13.78 22.88
C ASN A 314 -53.73 -13.05 22.48
N GLN A 315 -54.04 -13.06 21.18
CA GLN A 315 -55.40 -12.78 20.72
C GLN A 315 -56.11 -14.10 20.40
N PRO A 316 -57.25 -14.35 21.05
CA PRO A 316 -58.07 -15.52 20.77
C PRO A 316 -58.74 -15.39 19.40
N MET A 317 -58.82 -16.52 18.71
CA MET A 317 -59.67 -16.76 17.55
C MET A 317 -61.06 -16.16 17.75
N ASN A 318 -61.36 -15.06 17.07
CA ASN A 318 -62.72 -14.55 16.98
C ASN A 318 -63.46 -15.30 15.87
N SER A 319 -64.16 -16.34 16.28
CA SER A 319 -65.22 -17.01 15.54
C SER A 319 -66.40 -16.06 15.32
N GLY A 320 -66.52 -15.51 14.11
CA GLY A 320 -67.68 -14.77 13.61
C GLY A 320 -68.47 -15.53 12.53
N PRO A 321 -69.75 -15.19 12.30
CA PRO A 321 -70.86 -16.13 12.07
C PRO A 321 -70.99 -16.66 10.63
N PRO A 322 -71.73 -17.77 10.43
CA PRO A 322 -72.08 -18.25 9.09
C PRO A 322 -73.03 -17.24 8.44
N MET A 323 -72.55 -16.53 7.41
CA MET A 323 -73.41 -15.67 6.61
C MET A 323 -74.29 -16.52 5.69
N GLU A 324 -75.58 -16.22 5.78
CA GLU A 324 -76.68 -16.79 5.03
C GLU A 324 -76.47 -16.61 3.52
N MET A 325 -76.86 -17.63 2.76
CA MET A 325 -76.90 -17.60 1.30
C MET A 325 -78.03 -16.69 0.83
N THR A 326 -77.74 -15.40 0.67
CA THR A 326 -78.62 -14.50 -0.07
C THR A 326 -78.60 -14.91 -1.54
N THR A 327 -79.72 -15.48 -1.98
CA THR A 327 -79.98 -15.82 -3.38
C THR A 327 -80.03 -14.52 -4.17
N VAL A 328 -78.91 -14.18 -4.82
CA VAL A 328 -78.82 -13.01 -5.69
C VAL A 328 -79.62 -13.29 -6.95
N GLU A 329 -80.69 -12.51 -7.09
CA GLU A 329 -81.51 -12.35 -8.27
C GLU A 329 -80.64 -12.08 -9.50
N GLU A 330 -80.91 -12.83 -10.56
CA GLU A 330 -80.18 -12.90 -11.82
C GLU A 330 -80.23 -11.54 -12.53
N ILE A 331 -79.22 -10.69 -12.25
CA ILE A 331 -78.98 -9.47 -13.02
C ILE A 331 -78.41 -9.90 -14.39
N PRO A 332 -78.99 -9.46 -15.52
CA PRO A 332 -78.46 -9.78 -16.84
C PRO A 332 -77.01 -9.34 -16.94
N MET A 333 -76.13 -10.31 -17.21
CA MET A 333 -74.69 -10.12 -17.37
C MET A 333 -74.43 -9.02 -18.40
N ALA A 334 -74.09 -7.82 -17.92
CA ALA A 334 -73.39 -6.85 -18.73
C ALA A 334 -72.01 -7.42 -19.01
N GLU A 335 -71.64 -7.52 -20.29
CA GLU A 335 -70.35 -8.01 -20.76
C GLU A 335 -69.22 -7.42 -19.91
N ASP A 336 -68.46 -8.30 -19.25
CA ASP A 336 -67.28 -7.92 -18.46
C ASP A 336 -66.39 -6.99 -19.31
N PRO A 337 -66.06 -5.77 -18.81
CA PRO A 337 -65.17 -4.88 -19.53
C PRO A 337 -63.83 -5.58 -19.72
N LYS A 338 -63.57 -5.96 -20.98
CA LYS A 338 -62.34 -6.58 -21.44
C LYS A 338 -61.15 -5.82 -20.82
N PRO A 339 -60.27 -6.50 -20.04
CA PRO A 339 -59.15 -5.85 -19.38
C PRO A 339 -58.39 -5.01 -20.40
N ALA A 340 -58.36 -3.69 -20.20
CA ALA A 340 -57.57 -2.81 -21.04
C ALA A 340 -56.13 -3.29 -20.96
N THR A 341 -55.60 -3.76 -22.09
CA THR A 341 -54.20 -4.16 -22.24
C THR A 341 -53.33 -3.06 -21.63
N PRO A 342 -52.45 -3.37 -20.65
CA PRO A 342 -51.57 -2.37 -20.05
C PRO A 342 -50.82 -1.65 -21.17
N SER A 343 -50.97 -0.33 -21.24
CA SER A 343 -50.27 0.51 -22.19
C SER A 343 -48.77 0.17 -22.12
N GLU A 344 -48.19 -0.20 -23.26
CA GLU A 344 -46.75 -0.46 -23.35
C GLU A 344 -45.99 0.77 -22.83
N PRO A 345 -44.98 0.61 -21.95
CA PRO A 345 -44.27 1.74 -21.37
C PRO A 345 -43.71 2.63 -22.48
N GLU A 346 -44.10 3.91 -22.51
CA GLU A 346 -43.57 4.85 -23.50
C GLU A 346 -42.04 4.94 -23.35
N ALA A 347 -41.34 4.79 -24.48
CA ALA A 347 -39.88 4.86 -24.50
C ALA A 347 -39.39 6.22 -23.94
N PRO A 348 -38.26 6.26 -23.22
CA PRO A 348 -37.73 7.50 -22.64
C PRO A 348 -37.54 8.58 -23.70
N SER A 349 -38.02 9.80 -23.43
CA SER A 349 -37.83 10.92 -24.35
C SER A 349 -36.35 11.31 -24.46
N ALA A 350 -35.94 11.80 -25.63
CA ALA A 350 -34.56 12.25 -25.87
C ALA A 350 -34.10 13.33 -24.87
N ALA A 351 -35.00 14.20 -24.44
CA ALA A 351 -34.72 15.24 -23.44
C ALA A 351 -34.35 14.64 -22.07
N MET A 352 -35.04 13.57 -21.64
CA MET A 352 -34.74 12.90 -20.36
C MET A 352 -33.38 12.20 -20.39
N VAL A 353 -33.04 11.56 -21.52
CA VAL A 353 -31.72 10.91 -21.70
C VAL A 353 -30.59 11.94 -21.65
N GLN A 354 -30.78 13.11 -22.27
CA GLN A 354 -29.80 14.21 -22.20
C GLN A 354 -29.64 14.75 -20.78
N ALA A 355 -30.74 14.94 -20.04
CA ALA A 355 -30.70 15.38 -18.64
C ALA A 355 -29.96 14.37 -17.74
N ALA A 356 -30.23 13.06 -17.91
CA ALA A 356 -29.54 11.99 -17.18
C ALA A 356 -28.03 11.97 -17.47
N THR A 357 -27.65 12.18 -18.73
CA THR A 357 -26.25 12.23 -19.16
C THR A 357 -25.53 13.43 -18.56
N ALA A 358 -26.16 14.60 -18.56
CA ALA A 358 -25.60 15.81 -17.95
C ALA A 358 -25.41 15.65 -16.43
N ALA A 359 -26.40 15.09 -15.72
CA ALA A 359 -26.30 14.84 -14.29
C ALA A 359 -25.21 13.81 -13.96
N THR A 360 -25.09 12.75 -14.78
CA THR A 360 -24.01 11.77 -14.66
C THR A 360 -22.65 12.42 -14.79
N LYS A 361 -22.46 13.30 -15.78
CA LYS A 361 -21.21 14.03 -15.95
C LYS A 361 -20.89 14.89 -14.72
N GLN A 362 -21.85 15.67 -14.22
CA GLN A 362 -21.66 16.50 -13.02
C GLN A 362 -21.22 15.67 -11.81
N ALA A 363 -21.84 14.50 -11.59
CA ALA A 363 -21.45 13.61 -10.50
C ALA A 363 -20.02 13.08 -10.67
N ARG A 364 -19.63 12.68 -11.88
CA ARG A 364 -18.26 12.21 -12.17
C ARG A 364 -17.23 13.32 -11.99
N ASP A 365 -17.52 14.52 -12.46
CA ASP A 365 -16.65 15.69 -12.33
C ASP A 365 -16.43 16.04 -10.83
N ALA A 366 -17.47 15.98 -10.00
CA ALA A 366 -17.36 16.21 -8.56
C ALA A 366 -16.54 15.11 -7.83
N ILE A 367 -16.73 13.84 -8.21
CA ILE A 367 -15.93 12.73 -7.66
C ILE A 367 -14.45 12.89 -8.07
N ALA A 368 -14.17 13.19 -9.33
CA ALA A 368 -12.81 13.40 -9.82
C ALA A 368 -12.13 14.61 -9.16
N ALA A 369 -12.89 15.65 -8.82
CA ALA A 369 -12.39 16.83 -8.13
C ALA A 369 -12.10 16.60 -6.64
N GLY A 370 -12.60 15.51 -6.04
CA GLY A 370 -12.50 15.30 -4.59
C GLY A 370 -13.47 16.17 -3.78
N ASP A 371 -14.57 16.66 -4.37
CA ASP A 371 -15.55 17.53 -3.71
C ASP A 371 -16.57 16.73 -2.87
N TRP A 372 -16.15 16.33 -1.67
CA TRP A 372 -16.92 15.48 -0.75
C TRP A 372 -18.34 15.99 -0.46
N ASP A 373 -18.54 17.31 -0.43
CA ASP A 373 -19.85 17.93 -0.16
C ASP A 373 -20.81 17.76 -1.34
N GLN A 374 -20.30 17.69 -2.57
CA GLN A 374 -21.11 17.59 -3.79
C GLN A 374 -21.24 16.17 -4.35
N MET A 375 -20.33 15.25 -4.01
CA MET A 375 -20.32 13.89 -4.58
C MET A 375 -21.65 13.17 -4.38
N MET A 376 -22.15 13.11 -3.13
CA MET A 376 -23.38 12.37 -2.82
C MET A 376 -24.63 13.00 -3.45
N PRO A 377 -24.95 14.30 -3.25
CA PRO A 377 -26.17 14.88 -3.82
C PRO A 377 -26.20 14.82 -5.35
N LEU A 378 -25.04 14.95 -6.02
CA LEU A 378 -24.97 14.81 -7.48
C LEU A 378 -25.10 13.35 -7.93
N ALA A 379 -24.54 12.39 -7.18
CA ALA A 379 -24.71 10.97 -7.47
C ALA A 379 -26.16 10.52 -7.32
N GLU A 380 -26.87 10.98 -6.28
CA GLU A 380 -28.30 10.71 -6.08
C GLU A 380 -29.15 11.34 -7.19
N LYS A 381 -28.89 12.61 -7.55
CA LYS A 381 -29.54 13.26 -8.69
C LYS A 381 -29.34 12.50 -10.00
N ALA A 382 -28.13 11.97 -10.23
CA ALA A 382 -27.84 11.17 -11.42
C ALA A 382 -28.59 9.83 -11.41
N TYR A 383 -28.79 9.24 -10.24
CA TYR A 383 -29.58 8.02 -10.04
C TYR A 383 -31.06 8.25 -10.35
N ASP A 384 -31.65 9.32 -9.82
CA ASP A 384 -33.07 9.62 -10.01
C ASP A 384 -33.42 9.94 -11.47
N LEU A 385 -32.48 10.55 -12.21
CA LEU A 385 -32.68 10.88 -13.62
C LEU A 385 -32.39 9.72 -14.58
N ALA A 386 -31.78 8.63 -14.12
CA ALA A 386 -31.40 7.50 -14.97
C ALA A 386 -32.61 6.80 -15.61
N GLN A 387 -32.64 6.73 -16.93
CA GLN A 387 -33.79 6.19 -17.68
C GLN A 387 -33.54 4.77 -18.18
N THR A 388 -32.36 4.52 -18.76
CA THR A 388 -32.02 3.21 -19.34
C THR A 388 -31.51 2.23 -18.28
N ALA A 389 -31.57 0.94 -18.56
CA ALA A 389 -31.03 -0.09 -17.65
C ALA A 389 -29.54 0.14 -17.34
N ASP A 390 -28.74 0.43 -18.38
CA ASP A 390 -27.31 0.73 -18.24
C ASP A 390 -27.07 1.99 -17.39
N GLN A 391 -27.83 3.06 -17.63
CA GLN A 391 -27.74 4.28 -16.83
C GLN A 391 -28.07 4.02 -15.36
N LYS A 392 -29.11 3.23 -15.09
CA LYS A 392 -29.51 2.87 -13.72
C LYS A 392 -28.44 2.04 -13.03
N GLN A 393 -27.85 1.07 -13.72
CA GLN A 393 -26.77 0.25 -13.17
C GLN A 393 -25.53 1.09 -12.85
N SER A 394 -25.06 1.92 -13.78
CA SER A 394 -23.91 2.81 -13.54
C SER A 394 -24.18 3.85 -12.46
N ALA A 395 -25.39 4.44 -12.43
CA ALA A 395 -25.73 5.41 -11.40
C ALA A 395 -25.86 4.75 -10.01
N ALA A 396 -26.38 3.52 -9.92
CA ALA A 396 -26.40 2.74 -8.69
C ALA A 396 -24.98 2.47 -8.17
N ALA A 397 -24.09 2.00 -9.05
CA ALA A 397 -22.68 1.76 -8.71
C ALA A 397 -21.99 3.05 -8.26
N ARG A 398 -22.22 4.18 -8.95
CA ARG A 398 -21.67 5.49 -8.56
C ARG A 398 -22.14 5.94 -7.18
N ARG A 399 -23.44 5.88 -6.92
CA ARG A 399 -24.00 6.22 -5.62
C ARG A 399 -23.40 5.36 -4.52
N ARG A 400 -23.24 4.06 -4.76
CA ARG A 400 -22.64 3.12 -3.81
C ARG A 400 -21.15 3.39 -3.57
N LEU A 401 -20.38 3.70 -4.63
CA LEU A 401 -18.98 4.12 -4.54
C LEU A 401 -18.83 5.33 -3.60
N VAL A 402 -19.63 6.37 -3.83
CA VAL A 402 -19.61 7.60 -3.02
C VAL A 402 -20.05 7.32 -1.59
N HIS A 403 -21.07 6.48 -1.39
CA HIS A 403 -21.53 6.09 -0.07
C HIS A 403 -20.42 5.38 0.71
N TYR A 404 -19.79 4.37 0.13
CA TYR A 404 -18.69 3.62 0.75
C TYR A 404 -17.49 4.50 1.09
N ALA A 405 -17.11 5.40 0.16
CA ALA A 405 -16.04 6.36 0.41
C ALA A 405 -16.40 7.36 1.53
N GLY A 406 -17.64 7.84 1.55
CA GLY A 406 -18.17 8.75 2.56
C GLY A 406 -18.25 8.13 3.95
N GLU A 407 -18.71 6.88 4.07
CA GLU A 407 -18.74 6.14 5.34
C GLU A 407 -17.34 5.95 5.92
N TYR A 408 -16.35 5.65 5.07
CA TYR A 408 -14.95 5.54 5.49
C TYR A 408 -14.38 6.90 5.97
N GLN A 409 -14.66 7.98 5.25
CA GLN A 409 -14.26 9.33 5.65
C GLN A 409 -14.92 9.74 6.97
N ALA A 410 -16.22 9.51 7.11
CA ALA A 410 -16.97 9.78 8.34
C ALA A 410 -16.46 8.94 9.52
N ALA A 411 -15.96 7.73 9.27
CA ALA A 411 -15.31 6.91 10.29
C ALA A 411 -14.00 7.53 10.78
N ILE A 412 -13.12 7.97 9.86
CA ILE A 412 -11.91 8.73 10.23
C ILE A 412 -12.29 9.94 11.07
N ASP A 413 -13.31 10.68 10.65
CA ASP A 413 -13.76 11.89 11.33
C ASP A 413 -14.32 11.62 12.73
N ARG A 414 -15.10 10.54 12.90
CA ARG A 414 -15.61 10.09 14.20
C ARG A 414 -14.49 9.66 15.14
N THR A 415 -13.46 8.99 14.60
CA THR A 415 -12.29 8.58 15.37
C THR A 415 -11.49 9.79 15.85
N LEU A 416 -11.25 10.78 14.98
CA LEU A 416 -10.53 12.01 15.33
C LEU A 416 -11.29 12.94 16.26
N ALA A 417 -12.62 12.82 16.34
CA ALA A 417 -13.41 13.56 17.33
C ALA A 417 -13.26 13.03 18.77
N GLN A 418 -12.68 11.85 18.94
CA GLN A 418 -12.41 11.24 20.25
C GLN A 418 -10.96 11.51 20.66
N PRO A 419 -10.67 11.65 21.98
CA PRO A 419 -9.30 11.77 22.44
C PRO A 419 -8.52 10.49 22.10
N LEU A 420 -7.40 10.65 21.41
CA LEU A 420 -6.50 9.56 20.99
C LEU A 420 -5.13 9.83 21.60
N ASP A 421 -4.60 8.90 22.39
CA ASP A 421 -3.25 9.01 22.96
C ASP A 421 -2.20 8.35 22.05
N THR A 422 -2.54 7.17 21.53
CA THR A 422 -1.64 6.34 20.71
C THR A 422 -2.38 5.73 19.54
N LEU A 423 -1.73 5.69 18.38
CA LEU A 423 -2.23 5.08 17.16
C LEU A 423 -1.24 4.01 16.68
N GLU A 424 -1.74 2.81 16.44
CA GLU A 424 -0.95 1.73 15.83
C GLU A 424 -1.10 1.82 14.31
N ILE A 425 -0.12 2.42 13.63
CA ILE A 425 -0.18 2.67 12.18
C ILE A 425 0.03 1.38 11.39
N ARG A 426 0.89 0.51 11.92
CA ARG A 426 1.19 -0.83 11.41
C ARG A 426 1.47 -1.70 12.63
N GLU A 427 1.29 -3.01 12.48
CA GLU A 427 1.63 -3.99 13.51
C GLU A 427 3.01 -3.70 14.12
N GLY A 428 3.02 -3.45 15.44
CA GLY A 428 4.23 -3.15 16.21
C GLY A 428 4.74 -1.70 16.12
N LEU A 429 4.21 -0.87 15.21
CA LEU A 429 4.55 0.55 15.10
C LEU A 429 3.47 1.42 15.76
N LYS A 430 3.63 1.65 17.06
CA LYS A 430 2.82 2.58 17.85
C LYS A 430 3.39 3.99 17.76
N VAL A 431 2.54 4.94 17.41
CA VAL A 431 2.88 6.36 17.25
C VAL A 431 2.02 7.15 18.23
N ALA A 432 2.64 8.08 18.97
CA ALA A 432 1.90 8.94 19.89
C ALA A 432 1.18 10.05 19.11
N VAL A 433 -0.08 10.28 19.42
CA VAL A 433 -0.85 11.38 18.85
C VAL A 433 -0.59 12.61 19.74
N VAL A 434 -0.03 13.67 19.16
CA VAL A 434 0.35 14.88 19.91
C VAL A 434 -0.81 15.85 19.98
N GLU A 435 -1.43 16.09 18.83
CA GLU A 435 -2.48 17.08 18.68
C GLU A 435 -3.45 16.64 17.59
N VAL A 436 -4.74 16.74 17.87
CA VAL A 436 -5.81 16.53 16.91
C VAL A 436 -6.59 17.83 16.83
N THR A 437 -6.49 18.52 15.70
CA THR A 437 -7.30 19.71 15.42
C THR A 437 -8.35 19.38 14.36
N PRO A 438 -9.35 20.25 14.15
CA PRO A 438 -10.33 20.05 13.09
C PRO A 438 -9.70 19.96 11.69
N THR A 439 -8.53 20.56 11.47
CA THR A 439 -7.87 20.72 10.17
C THR A 439 -6.62 19.87 9.99
N GLU A 440 -5.96 19.46 11.07
CA GLU A 440 -4.67 18.77 11.03
C GLU A 440 -4.50 17.76 12.18
N LEU A 441 -3.70 16.74 11.92
CA LEU A 441 -3.34 15.67 12.85
C LEU A 441 -1.82 15.65 13.01
N THR A 442 -1.32 15.88 14.22
CA THR A 442 0.12 15.80 14.52
C THR A 442 0.46 14.49 15.21
N LEU A 443 1.30 13.70 14.55
CA LEU A 443 1.80 12.41 15.03
C LEU A 443 3.27 12.51 15.43
N ARG A 444 3.64 11.96 16.58
CA ARG A 444 5.03 11.86 17.05
C ARG A 444 5.62 10.53 16.67
N LEU A 445 6.36 10.53 15.57
CA LEU A 445 7.22 9.43 15.14
C LEU A 445 8.54 9.47 15.92
N PRO A 446 9.30 8.35 15.99
CA PRO A 446 10.58 8.32 16.69
C PRO A 446 11.51 9.44 16.19
N GLY A 447 11.72 10.45 17.05
CA GLY A 447 12.59 11.59 16.80
C GLY A 447 11.98 12.79 16.06
N ARG A 448 10.74 12.73 15.56
CA ARG A 448 10.12 13.85 14.80
C ARG A 448 8.60 13.91 14.94
N ASN A 449 8.05 15.13 15.04
CA ASN A 449 6.62 15.36 14.91
C ASN A 449 6.30 15.59 13.42
N LYS A 450 5.27 14.91 12.91
CA LYS A 450 4.74 15.12 11.57
C LYS A 450 3.28 15.55 11.66
N THR A 451 2.97 16.65 11.00
CA THR A 451 1.61 17.17 10.90
C THR A 451 1.03 16.85 9.54
N TYR A 452 -0.15 16.23 9.53
CA TYR A 452 -0.87 15.85 8.33
C TYR A 452 -2.17 16.66 8.24
N PRO A 453 -2.42 17.39 7.15
CA PRO A 453 -3.72 18.00 6.93
C PRO A 453 -4.80 16.91 6.83
N ARG A 454 -5.95 17.14 7.46
CA ARG A 454 -7.07 16.18 7.48
C ARG A 454 -7.58 15.86 6.07
N ALA A 455 -7.56 16.85 5.19
CA ALA A 455 -7.97 16.70 3.79
C ALA A 455 -7.00 15.84 2.96
N THR A 456 -5.74 15.70 3.39
CA THR A 456 -4.69 14.96 2.69
C THR A 456 -4.00 13.97 3.62
N LEU A 457 -4.80 13.19 4.35
CA LEU A 457 -4.30 12.14 5.23
C LEU A 457 -3.67 11.01 4.40
N PRO A 458 -2.43 10.58 4.72
CA PRO A 458 -1.84 9.42 4.07
C PRO A 458 -2.71 8.17 4.28
N ALA A 459 -2.86 7.35 3.24
CA ALA A 459 -3.70 6.15 3.28
C ALA A 459 -3.35 5.20 4.43
N VAL A 460 -2.07 5.13 4.84
CA VAL A 460 -1.61 4.31 5.97
C VAL A 460 -2.18 4.81 7.30
N VAL A 461 -2.21 6.14 7.50
CA VAL A 461 -2.79 6.75 8.71
C VAL A 461 -4.31 6.60 8.71
N ALA A 462 -4.96 6.85 7.57
CA ALA A 462 -6.40 6.65 7.41
C ALA A 462 -6.81 5.19 7.68
N SER A 463 -5.99 4.21 7.25
CA SER A 463 -6.20 2.78 7.49
C SER A 463 -6.08 2.36 8.95
N ALA A 464 -5.35 3.12 9.76
CA ALA A 464 -5.27 2.88 11.20
C ALA A 464 -6.42 3.54 11.97
N LEU A 465 -6.95 4.67 11.47
CA LEU A 465 -8.00 5.44 12.15
C LEU A 465 -9.41 4.91 11.88
N ALA A 466 -9.74 4.60 10.63
CA ALA A 466 -11.11 4.21 10.25
C ALA A 466 -11.63 2.93 10.95
N PRO A 467 -10.84 1.85 11.13
CA PRO A 467 -11.30 0.64 11.80
C PRO A 467 -11.72 0.85 13.26
N LEU A 468 -11.27 1.94 13.91
CA LEU A 468 -11.62 2.22 15.31
C LEU A 468 -13.08 2.62 15.48
N SER A 469 -13.76 3.06 14.42
CA SER A 469 -15.16 3.50 14.45
C SER A 469 -16.08 2.79 13.45
N LEU A 470 -15.53 1.88 12.63
CA LEU A 470 -16.28 1.03 11.70
C LEU A 470 -16.66 -0.33 12.33
N PRO A 471 -17.66 -1.03 11.76
CA PRO A 471 -17.96 -2.42 12.13
C PRO A 471 -16.74 -3.33 11.92
N LYS A 472 -16.66 -4.41 12.71
CA LYS A 472 -15.57 -5.41 12.63
C LYS A 472 -15.71 -6.38 11.44
N ASP A 473 -16.59 -6.11 10.49
CA ASP A 473 -16.68 -6.89 9.25
C ASP A 473 -15.50 -6.51 8.34
N GLU A 474 -14.53 -7.41 8.24
CA GLU A 474 -13.31 -7.21 7.45
C GLU A 474 -13.58 -7.02 5.96
N ALA A 475 -14.58 -7.71 5.41
CA ALA A 475 -14.94 -7.63 3.99
C ALA A 475 -15.54 -6.25 3.67
N LEU A 476 -16.48 -5.79 4.51
CA LEU A 476 -17.08 -4.47 4.38
C LEU A 476 -16.07 -3.34 4.58
N LEU A 477 -15.21 -3.47 5.60
CA LEU A 477 -14.15 -2.50 5.87
C LEU A 477 -13.17 -2.38 4.70
N THR A 478 -12.80 -3.50 4.09
CA THR A 478 -11.95 -3.52 2.90
C THR A 478 -12.65 -2.86 1.71
N ALA A 479 -13.96 -3.08 1.52
CA ALA A 479 -14.74 -2.44 0.48
C ALA A 479 -14.82 -0.92 0.65
N PHE A 480 -15.06 -0.43 1.88
CA PHE A 480 -15.06 0.99 2.22
C PHE A 480 -13.70 1.65 2.01
N ARG A 481 -12.61 1.00 2.48
CA ARG A 481 -11.24 1.48 2.30
C ARG A 481 -10.89 1.61 0.82
N ALA A 482 -11.19 0.59 0.02
CA ALA A 482 -10.92 0.57 -1.41
C ALA A 482 -11.70 1.68 -2.15
N ALA A 483 -12.97 1.89 -1.80
CA ALA A 483 -13.77 2.99 -2.36
C ALA A 483 -13.20 4.36 -2.02
N TRP A 484 -12.84 4.58 -0.76
CA TRP A 484 -12.19 5.82 -0.34
C TRP A 484 -10.87 6.06 -1.07
N LEU A 485 -10.02 5.03 -1.17
CA LEU A 485 -8.75 5.11 -1.89
C LEU A 485 -8.96 5.45 -3.37
N CYS A 486 -9.98 4.92 -4.04
CA CYS A 486 -10.25 5.26 -5.44
C CYS A 486 -10.63 6.73 -5.65
N VAL A 487 -11.35 7.32 -4.70
CA VAL A 487 -11.94 8.67 -4.79
C VAL A 487 -10.96 9.78 -4.36
N GLN A 488 -9.93 9.44 -3.58
CA GLN A 488 -8.92 10.40 -3.15
C GLN A 488 -8.24 11.11 -4.34
N LYS A 489 -8.09 12.43 -4.23
CA LYS A 489 -7.52 13.29 -5.27
C LYS A 489 -6.08 12.91 -5.62
N ASP A 490 -5.31 12.53 -4.61
CA ASP A 490 -3.89 12.19 -4.75
C ASP A 490 -3.65 10.71 -5.08
N SER A 491 -4.72 9.94 -5.35
CA SER A 491 -4.59 8.52 -5.66
C SER A 491 -4.01 8.28 -7.04
N ARG A 492 -2.98 7.43 -7.07
CA ARG A 492 -2.29 7.04 -8.30
C ARG A 492 -3.03 5.86 -8.96
N PRO A 493 -2.80 5.60 -10.27
CA PRO A 493 -3.38 4.43 -10.94
C PRO A 493 -3.09 3.11 -10.22
N ALA A 494 -1.87 2.93 -9.71
CA ALA A 494 -1.49 1.74 -8.93
C ALA A 494 -2.31 1.56 -7.65
N ASP A 495 -2.68 2.66 -6.98
CA ASP A 495 -3.49 2.61 -5.76
C ASP A 495 -4.94 2.20 -6.10
N ARG A 496 -5.47 2.64 -7.26
CA ARG A 496 -6.79 2.21 -7.78
C ARG A 496 -6.78 0.74 -8.20
N GLU A 497 -5.71 0.25 -8.84
CA GLU A 497 -5.58 -1.16 -9.18
C GLU A 497 -5.53 -2.07 -7.93
N ALA A 498 -4.84 -1.62 -6.88
CA ALA A 498 -4.84 -2.31 -5.60
C ALA A 498 -6.25 -2.37 -4.99
N ALA A 499 -7.00 -1.26 -5.05
CA ALA A 499 -8.40 -1.23 -4.61
C ALA A 499 -9.31 -2.19 -5.41
N PHE A 500 -9.07 -2.37 -6.72
CA PHE A 500 -9.80 -3.34 -7.52
C PHE A 500 -9.51 -4.78 -7.10
N LYS A 501 -8.25 -5.11 -6.79
CA LYS A 501 -7.88 -6.42 -6.24
C LYS A 501 -8.53 -6.66 -4.88
N ASP A 502 -8.60 -5.63 -4.05
CA ASP A 502 -9.29 -5.68 -2.76
C ASP A 502 -10.78 -5.98 -2.93
N TRP A 503 -11.48 -5.31 -3.86
CA TRP A 503 -12.88 -5.60 -4.17
C TRP A 503 -13.09 -7.01 -4.69
N GLN A 504 -12.24 -7.50 -5.60
CA GLN A 504 -12.32 -8.87 -6.12
C GLN A 504 -12.15 -9.91 -5.01
N ARG A 505 -11.27 -9.65 -4.05
CA ARG A 505 -11.04 -10.53 -2.90
C ARG A 505 -12.26 -10.61 -1.97
N VAL A 506 -12.97 -9.50 -1.75
CA VAL A 506 -14.11 -9.44 -0.81
C VAL A 506 -15.47 -9.65 -1.47
N ALA A 507 -15.52 -9.77 -2.80
CA ALA A 507 -16.75 -10.02 -3.54
C ALA A 507 -17.46 -11.29 -3.04
N GLY A 508 -18.68 -11.14 -2.51
CA GLY A 508 -19.49 -12.24 -1.99
C GLY A 508 -19.10 -12.73 -0.59
N GLN A 509 -18.13 -12.10 0.08
CA GLN A 509 -17.74 -12.47 1.45
C GLN A 509 -18.66 -11.87 2.52
N SER A 510 -19.30 -10.74 2.24
CA SER A 510 -20.29 -10.11 3.13
C SER A 510 -21.54 -9.73 2.34
N ALA A 511 -22.71 -9.91 2.95
CA ALA A 511 -24.00 -9.55 2.37
C ALA A 511 -24.13 -8.02 2.16
N ASP A 512 -23.43 -7.24 2.98
CA ASP A 512 -23.48 -5.77 2.96
C ASP A 512 -22.40 -5.15 2.06
N ALA A 513 -21.42 -5.95 1.62
CA ALA A 513 -20.29 -5.52 0.78
C ALA A 513 -20.56 -5.79 -0.72
N ASP A 514 -21.56 -5.13 -1.30
CA ASP A 514 -21.86 -5.23 -2.73
C ASP A 514 -20.91 -4.37 -3.57
N VAL A 515 -19.88 -5.01 -4.12
CA VAL A 515 -18.85 -4.39 -4.99
C VAL A 515 -19.22 -4.39 -6.48
N THR A 516 -20.44 -4.82 -6.84
CA THR A 516 -20.85 -4.98 -8.25
C THR A 516 -20.84 -3.64 -9.00
N GLY A 517 -20.07 -3.58 -10.08
CA GLY A 517 -20.00 -2.42 -10.97
C GLY A 517 -19.12 -1.27 -10.47
N LEU A 518 -18.54 -1.35 -9.27
CA LEU A 518 -17.68 -0.29 -8.73
C LEU A 518 -16.43 -0.08 -9.59
N GLU A 519 -15.75 -1.16 -10.00
CA GLU A 519 -14.55 -1.09 -10.85
C GLU A 519 -14.83 -0.38 -12.19
N ALA A 520 -15.92 -0.75 -12.86
CA ALA A 520 -16.30 -0.16 -14.14
C ALA A 520 -16.60 1.35 -14.00
N GLU A 521 -17.25 1.75 -12.92
CA GLU A 521 -17.55 3.16 -12.67
C GLU A 521 -16.30 3.96 -12.30
N VAL A 522 -15.37 3.41 -11.50
CA VAL A 522 -14.08 4.08 -11.22
C VAL A 522 -13.28 4.28 -12.50
N LYS A 523 -13.19 3.27 -13.37
CA LYS A 523 -12.53 3.40 -14.68
C LYS A 523 -13.20 4.43 -15.59
N ALA A 524 -14.52 4.62 -15.47
CA ALA A 524 -15.24 5.64 -16.22
C ALA A 524 -15.03 7.07 -15.68
N ILE A 525 -14.69 7.22 -14.40
CA ILE A 525 -14.36 8.51 -13.76
C ILE A 525 -12.89 8.87 -13.96
N PHE A 526 -12.00 7.88 -13.82
CA PHE A 526 -10.55 8.02 -13.89
C PHE A 526 -9.99 7.12 -15.01
N PRO A 527 -10.07 7.58 -16.28
CA PRO A 527 -9.62 6.81 -17.44
C PRO A 527 -8.11 6.65 -17.53
#